data_AF-A0A3D4YMS7-F1
#
_entry.id   AF-A0A3D4YMS7-F1
#
_cell.length_a   1.000
_cell.length_b   1.000
_cell.length_c   1.000
_cell.angle_alpha   90.00
_cell.angle_beta   90.00
_cell.angle_gamma   90.00
#
_symmetry.space_group_name_H-M   'P 1'
#
loop_
_entity.id
_entity.type
_entity.pdbx_description
1 polymer ?
#
loop_
_entity_poly.entity_id
_entity_poly.type
_entity_poly.pdbx_seq_one_letter_code
_entity_poly.pdbx_strand_id
1 'polypeptide(L)'
;MKPEPTTGSTSAPSRPIPSGRSFGAPASSSGDTSRESASSARSSRSRSPRCRTNQPPALRAPRSRVPEPEYAIVGLIRKAQGIRGEVVVEPLTDKPDVVFASGSRVFAGTPTGDLAVVRDAGGQDQTPTLTVSESRPFKKGLIVQFEELQDRDNAELWRGRYLLAPFSELPPLQEDQVYLHDLVGMKAVSTSGEEIGTVTTFYELPQGLMLDIETPRGSVLIPYRPELVVRTDIEARKILINDTLGLIDASLGGE
;
A
#
# COMPACT_ATOMS: atom_id res chain seq x y z
N MET A 1 -49.80 -35.98 -3.68
CA MET A 1 -49.45 -35.43 -5.01
C MET A 1 -48.11 -36.02 -5.45
N LYS A 2 -47.98 -36.21 -6.76
CA LYS A 2 -46.94 -36.90 -7.55
C LYS A 2 -45.48 -36.36 -7.40
N PRO A 3 -44.47 -37.08 -7.94
CA PRO A 3 -43.08 -37.19 -7.45
C PRO A 3 -42.05 -36.25 -8.11
N GLU A 4 -40.78 -36.41 -7.68
CA GLU A 4 -39.52 -35.77 -8.13
C GLU A 4 -39.32 -35.62 -9.64
N PRO A 5 -38.34 -34.79 -10.05
CA PRO A 5 -37.35 -35.32 -10.98
C PRO A 5 -35.88 -34.85 -10.79
N THR A 6 -34.98 -35.82 -11.03
CA THR A 6 -33.75 -35.80 -11.86
C THR A 6 -32.48 -35.06 -11.43
N THR A 7 -31.48 -35.89 -11.07
CA THR A 7 -30.12 -36.02 -11.65
C THR A 7 -29.60 -34.95 -12.63
N GLY A 8 -28.34 -34.54 -12.42
CA GLY A 8 -27.55 -33.83 -13.44
C GLY A 8 -26.08 -33.56 -13.03
N SER A 9 -25.22 -34.57 -13.18
CA SER A 9 -23.76 -34.44 -13.23
C SER A 9 -23.33 -33.61 -14.45
N THR A 10 -22.34 -32.72 -14.33
CA THR A 10 -21.50 -32.31 -15.46
C THR A 10 -20.10 -31.92 -14.97
N SER A 11 -19.17 -32.85 -15.16
CA SER A 11 -17.72 -32.64 -15.12
C SER A 11 -17.28 -31.84 -16.35
N ALA A 12 -16.51 -30.78 -16.15
CA ALA A 12 -15.83 -30.07 -17.24
C ALA A 12 -14.39 -30.61 -17.40
N PRO A 13 -13.96 -30.99 -18.62
CA PRO A 13 -12.60 -31.47 -18.86
C PRO A 13 -11.59 -30.35 -19.15
N SER A 14 -10.35 -30.70 -18.80
CA SER A 14 -9.08 -29.98 -18.88
C SER A 14 -8.75 -29.42 -20.27
N ARG A 15 -8.20 -28.20 -20.31
CA ARG A 15 -7.53 -27.63 -21.48
C ARG A 15 -6.01 -27.88 -21.39
N PRO A 16 -5.36 -28.44 -22.42
CA PRO A 16 -3.90 -28.49 -22.49
C PRO A 16 -3.31 -27.16 -22.98
N ILE A 17 -2.19 -26.78 -22.36
CA ILE A 17 -1.36 -25.62 -22.70
C ILE A 17 -0.33 -26.05 -23.77
N PRO A 18 -0.20 -25.35 -24.91
CA PRO A 18 0.87 -25.62 -25.86
C PRO A 18 2.20 -25.00 -25.41
N SER A 19 3.23 -25.83 -25.38
CA SER A 19 4.63 -25.50 -25.17
C SER A 19 5.24 -24.84 -26.42
N GLY A 20 5.64 -23.57 -26.27
CA GLY A 20 6.27 -22.77 -27.32
C GLY A 20 7.71 -22.39 -26.98
N ARG A 21 8.65 -23.04 -27.68
CA ARG A 21 10.01 -22.65 -28.07
C ARG A 21 10.56 -21.29 -27.58
N SER A 22 11.78 -21.33 -27.05
CA SER A 22 12.83 -20.35 -27.40
C SER A 22 14.20 -21.04 -27.46
N PHE A 23 14.74 -21.14 -28.67
CA PHE A 23 16.16 -21.41 -28.95
C PHE A 23 16.86 -20.04 -29.02
N GLY A 24 17.93 -19.86 -28.26
CA GLY A 24 18.75 -18.65 -28.29
C GLY A 24 20.17 -18.94 -27.82
N ALA A 25 21.03 -19.30 -28.78
CA ALA A 25 22.49 -19.13 -28.76
C ALA A 25 22.82 -18.37 -30.06
N PRO A 26 23.81 -17.45 -30.12
CA PRO A 26 25.25 -17.76 -30.04
C PRO A 26 26.09 -16.74 -29.23
N ALA A 27 27.18 -17.15 -28.56
CA ALA A 27 28.59 -17.20 -28.99
C ALA A 27 29.38 -15.86 -29.00
N SER A 28 30.31 -15.78 -28.02
CA SER A 28 31.74 -15.40 -28.10
C SER A 28 32.27 -14.35 -29.09
N SER A 29 33.09 -13.42 -28.58
CA SER A 29 34.49 -13.10 -29.00
C SER A 29 34.89 -11.71 -28.45
N SER A 30 35.81 -11.55 -27.49
CA SER A 30 37.29 -11.58 -27.54
C SER A 30 37.98 -10.40 -28.29
N GLY A 31 38.98 -9.80 -27.62
CA GLY A 31 39.97 -8.82 -28.15
C GLY A 31 39.98 -7.55 -27.29
N ASP A 32 40.88 -7.28 -26.34
CA ASP A 32 42.36 -7.30 -26.27
C ASP A 32 43.07 -6.18 -27.08
N THR A 33 44.15 -5.67 -26.48
CA THR A 33 45.20 -4.73 -26.93
C THR A 33 44.98 -3.23 -26.60
N SER A 34 45.69 -2.68 -25.60
CA SER A 34 47.08 -2.13 -25.63
C SER A 34 47.14 -0.79 -26.39
N ARG A 35 47.33 0.36 -25.73
CA ARG A 35 48.59 1.01 -25.26
C ARG A 35 48.87 2.30 -26.05
N GLU A 36 49.31 3.31 -25.28
CA GLU A 36 50.21 4.44 -25.66
C GLU A 36 49.70 5.48 -26.69
N SER A 37 50.10 6.74 -26.71
CA SER A 37 50.77 7.68 -25.79
C SER A 37 50.88 9.02 -26.56
N ALA A 38 50.68 10.14 -25.86
CA ALA A 38 51.15 11.51 -26.18
C ALA A 38 50.67 12.13 -27.53
N SER A 39 50.57 13.44 -27.75
CA SER A 39 51.27 14.60 -27.21
C SER A 39 50.60 15.88 -27.74
N SER A 40 50.53 16.91 -26.91
CA SER A 40 50.66 18.35 -27.25
C SER A 40 49.66 19.03 -28.21
N ALA A 41 48.96 20.05 -27.71
CA ALA A 41 49.37 21.44 -27.93
C ALA A 41 48.37 22.45 -27.31
N ARG A 42 48.97 23.54 -26.81
CA ARG A 42 48.37 24.76 -26.25
C ARG A 42 47.23 25.33 -27.09
N SER A 43 46.17 25.83 -26.43
CA SER A 43 45.74 27.22 -26.64
C SER A 43 44.81 27.69 -25.53
N SER A 44 45.31 28.69 -24.82
CA SER A 44 44.62 29.58 -23.88
C SER A 44 43.34 30.19 -24.44
N ARG A 45 42.28 30.20 -23.62
CA ARG A 45 41.19 31.20 -23.52
C ARG A 45 40.42 30.85 -22.23
N SER A 46 40.79 31.46 -21.10
CA SER A 46 40.15 32.63 -20.51
C SER A 46 38.68 32.43 -20.14
N ARG A 47 38.37 32.77 -18.88
CA ARG A 47 37.05 33.01 -18.27
C ARG A 47 36.40 31.81 -17.57
N SER A 48 36.59 31.80 -16.26
CA SER A 48 35.55 31.90 -15.22
C SER A 48 36.00 31.05 -14.02
N PRO A 49 35.94 31.58 -12.79
CA PRO A 49 36.13 30.75 -11.62
C PRO A 49 34.99 29.73 -11.66
N ARG A 50 35.29 28.48 -11.99
CA ARG A 50 34.34 27.41 -11.71
C ARG A 50 34.23 27.41 -10.20
N CYS A 51 33.14 27.97 -9.71
CA CYS A 51 32.56 27.58 -8.43
C CYS A 51 32.71 26.07 -8.39
N ARG A 52 33.70 25.63 -7.63
CA ARG A 52 33.71 24.30 -7.07
C ARG A 52 32.36 24.29 -6.37
N THR A 53 31.39 23.59 -6.95
CA THR A 53 30.16 23.26 -6.29
C THR A 53 30.61 22.46 -5.08
N ASN A 54 30.93 23.18 -3.99
CA ASN A 54 30.73 22.71 -2.64
C ASN A 54 29.23 22.54 -2.54
N GLN A 55 28.74 21.51 -3.22
CA GLN A 55 27.50 20.87 -2.89
C GLN A 55 27.76 20.37 -1.48
N PRO A 56 27.13 20.95 -0.44
CA PRO A 56 27.18 20.31 0.86
C PRO A 56 26.72 18.88 0.62
N PRO A 57 27.44 17.85 1.10
CA PRO A 57 26.93 16.49 1.00
C PRO A 57 25.55 16.54 1.62
N ALA A 58 24.53 16.23 0.81
CA ALA A 58 23.16 16.13 1.28
C ALA A 58 23.24 15.32 2.57
N LEU A 59 22.90 15.95 3.69
CA LEU A 59 22.80 15.27 4.97
C LEU A 59 21.75 14.20 4.76
N ARG A 60 22.27 13.02 4.43
CA ARG A 60 21.58 11.79 4.18
C ARG A 60 20.72 11.57 5.40
N ALA A 61 19.42 11.84 5.28
CA ALA A 61 18.50 11.57 6.36
C ALA A 61 18.64 10.08 6.70
N PRO A 62 18.99 9.69 7.94
CA PRO A 62 18.72 8.33 8.37
C PRO A 62 17.21 8.26 8.62
N ARG A 63 16.41 8.16 7.55
CA ARG A 63 14.99 7.85 7.69
C ARG A 63 14.91 6.38 8.06
N SER A 64 14.69 6.16 9.36
CA SER A 64 14.29 4.90 9.99
C SER A 64 15.04 3.66 9.54
N ARG A 65 16.17 3.37 10.18
CA ARG A 65 16.72 2.01 10.26
C ARG A 65 15.90 1.19 11.27
N VAL A 66 14.57 1.17 11.09
CA VAL A 66 13.75 0.12 11.67
C VAL A 66 13.92 -1.05 10.70
N PRO A 67 14.28 -2.27 11.14
CA PRO A 67 14.28 -3.41 10.24
C PRO A 67 12.91 -3.44 9.57
N GLU A 68 12.85 -3.40 8.23
CA GLU A 68 11.56 -3.48 7.55
C GLU A 68 10.88 -4.75 8.05
N PRO A 69 9.78 -4.62 8.80
CA PRO A 69 9.18 -5.78 9.40
C PRO A 69 8.68 -6.64 8.25
N GLU A 70 9.10 -7.90 8.19
CA GLU A 70 8.63 -8.84 7.16
C GLU A 70 7.10 -9.05 7.27
N TYR A 71 6.54 -8.74 8.45
CA TYR A 71 5.15 -8.92 8.81
C TYR A 71 4.55 -7.64 9.39
N ALA A 72 3.37 -7.24 8.91
CA ALA A 72 2.58 -6.16 9.50
C ALA A 72 1.50 -6.73 10.42
N ILE A 73 1.24 -6.06 11.54
CA ILE A 73 0.11 -6.37 12.42
C ILE A 73 -1.17 -5.88 11.74
N VAL A 74 -2.11 -6.79 11.49
CA VAL A 74 -3.36 -6.49 10.77
C VAL A 74 -4.60 -6.52 11.65
N GLY A 75 -4.54 -7.23 12.78
CA GLY A 75 -5.67 -7.30 13.71
C GLY A 75 -5.37 -8.02 15.01
N LEU A 76 -6.33 -7.97 15.93
CA LEU A 76 -6.29 -8.60 17.24
C LEU A 76 -7.51 -9.48 17.46
N ILE A 77 -7.32 -10.74 17.86
CA ILE A 77 -8.44 -11.63 18.20
C ILE A 77 -9.00 -11.25 19.57
N ARG A 78 -10.25 -10.80 19.63
CA ARG A 78 -10.90 -10.36 20.87
C ARG A 78 -11.61 -11.49 21.61
N LYS A 79 -12.37 -12.31 20.88
CA LYS A 79 -13.14 -13.43 21.45
C LYS A 79 -13.54 -14.43 20.37
N ALA A 80 -13.79 -15.68 20.78
CA ALA A 80 -14.52 -16.65 19.97
C ALA A 80 -16.01 -16.28 19.88
N GLN A 81 -16.64 -16.64 18.77
CA GLN A 81 -18.03 -16.38 18.43
C GLN A 81 -18.68 -17.68 17.92
N GLY A 82 -19.83 -18.04 18.50
CA GLY A 82 -20.57 -19.24 18.07
C GLY A 82 -19.90 -20.56 18.47
N ILE A 83 -20.25 -21.61 17.72
CA ILE A 83 -19.76 -22.99 17.90
C ILE A 83 -18.89 -23.49 16.74
N ARG A 84 -18.88 -22.77 15.61
CA ARG A 84 -18.15 -23.12 14.38
C ARG A 84 -16.71 -22.60 14.35
N GLY A 85 -16.16 -22.24 15.52
CA GLY A 85 -14.82 -21.67 15.63
C GLY A 85 -14.65 -20.26 15.06
N GLU A 86 -15.74 -19.53 14.73
CA GLU A 86 -15.63 -18.14 14.28
C GLU A 86 -15.00 -17.28 15.39
N VAL A 87 -14.23 -16.25 15.02
CA VAL A 87 -13.67 -15.30 15.98
C VAL A 87 -14.01 -13.86 15.61
N VAL A 88 -14.11 -13.02 16.63
CA VAL A 88 -14.20 -11.57 16.47
C VAL A 88 -12.81 -10.99 16.50
N VAL A 89 -12.39 -10.43 15.37
CA VAL A 89 -11.14 -9.71 15.17
C VAL A 89 -11.41 -8.21 15.25
N GLU A 90 -10.57 -7.50 16.00
CA GLU A 90 -10.48 -6.05 15.92
C GLU A 90 -9.46 -5.70 14.82
N PRO A 91 -9.88 -5.04 13.73
CA PRO A 91 -8.97 -4.66 12.67
C PRO A 91 -8.05 -3.53 13.15
N LEU A 92 -6.75 -3.69 12.92
CA LEU A 92 -5.73 -2.68 13.18
C LEU A 92 -5.19 -2.07 11.87
N THR A 93 -5.91 -2.29 10.78
CA THR A 93 -5.57 -1.85 9.42
C THR A 93 -6.72 -1.04 8.83
N ASP A 94 -6.41 -0.10 7.93
CA ASP A 94 -7.39 0.76 7.27
C ASP A 94 -8.30 0.03 6.28
N LYS A 95 -7.87 -1.14 5.77
CA LYS A 95 -8.60 -1.92 4.75
C LYS A 95 -8.82 -3.38 5.20
N PRO A 96 -9.62 -3.62 6.24
CA PRO A 96 -9.79 -4.97 6.79
C PRO A 96 -10.45 -5.94 5.81
N ASP A 97 -11.39 -5.48 4.98
CA ASP A 97 -12.08 -6.34 4.00
C ASP A 97 -11.12 -6.97 2.98
N VAL A 98 -10.06 -6.25 2.61
CA VAL A 98 -9.06 -6.74 1.65
C VAL A 98 -8.06 -7.66 2.32
N VAL A 99 -7.61 -7.29 3.52
CA VAL A 99 -6.60 -8.07 4.27
C VAL A 99 -7.17 -9.41 4.73
N PHE A 100 -8.42 -9.41 5.20
CA PHE A 100 -9.13 -10.61 5.64
C PHE A 100 -10.07 -11.17 4.55
N ALA A 101 -9.69 -11.04 3.28
CA ALA A 101 -10.39 -11.71 2.19
C ALA A 101 -10.25 -13.24 2.30
N SER A 102 -11.19 -13.96 1.69
CA SER A 102 -11.12 -15.43 1.61
C SER A 102 -9.85 -15.88 0.89
N GLY A 103 -9.13 -16.83 1.48
CA GLY A 103 -7.84 -17.33 1.00
C GLY A 103 -6.61 -16.58 1.51
N SER A 104 -6.78 -15.46 2.23
CA SER A 104 -5.65 -14.74 2.85
C SER A 104 -5.02 -15.55 3.97
N ARG A 105 -3.69 -15.56 4.04
CA ARG A 105 -2.94 -16.24 5.10
C ARG A 105 -2.49 -15.23 6.15
N VAL A 106 -2.75 -15.55 7.41
CA VAL A 106 -2.33 -14.74 8.55
C VAL A 106 -1.56 -15.60 9.54
N PHE A 107 -0.66 -14.95 10.27
CA PHE A 107 0.23 -15.59 11.22
C PHE A 107 -0.06 -15.09 12.63
N ALA A 108 0.07 -15.96 13.62
CA ALA A 108 0.06 -15.53 15.00
C ALA A 108 1.32 -14.72 15.30
N GLY A 109 1.18 -13.65 16.07
CA GLY A 109 2.35 -12.98 16.61
C GLY A 109 2.08 -12.11 17.82
N THR A 110 3.10 -11.32 18.11
CA THR A 110 3.22 -10.50 19.30
C THR A 110 2.88 -9.05 18.99
N PRO A 111 2.57 -8.22 20.01
CA PRO A 111 2.35 -6.78 19.83
C PRO A 111 3.58 -6.04 19.25
N THR A 112 4.76 -6.67 19.26
CA THR A 112 6.00 -6.10 18.72
C THR A 112 6.12 -6.28 17.21
N GLY A 113 5.30 -7.14 16.59
CA GLY A 113 5.40 -7.48 15.17
C GLY A 113 6.23 -8.74 14.89
N ASP A 114 6.71 -9.41 15.93
CA ASP A 114 7.40 -10.70 15.80
C ASP A 114 6.39 -11.85 15.73
N LEU A 115 6.70 -12.86 14.90
CA LEU A 115 5.93 -14.11 14.82
C LEU A 115 5.93 -14.83 16.17
N ALA A 116 4.76 -15.34 16.56
CA ALA A 116 4.62 -16.15 17.76
C ALA A 116 5.12 -17.55 17.44
N VAL A 117 6.33 -17.85 17.89
CA VAL A 117 6.90 -19.19 17.77
C VAL A 117 6.43 -20.03 18.95
N VAL A 118 5.72 -21.12 18.67
CA VAL A 118 5.34 -22.12 19.67
C VAL A 118 6.30 -23.30 19.52
N ARG A 119 6.88 -23.75 20.64
CA ARG A 119 7.70 -24.96 20.67
C ARG A 119 6.83 -26.17 20.85
N ASP A 120 6.83 -27.06 19.87
CA ASP A 120 6.16 -28.34 19.99
C ASP A 120 6.91 -29.31 20.89
N ALA A 121 6.23 -30.38 21.30
CA ALA A 121 6.80 -31.48 22.09
C ALA A 121 8.03 -32.14 21.42
N GLY A 122 8.20 -31.97 20.11
CA GLY A 122 9.36 -32.41 19.34
C GLY A 122 10.54 -31.42 19.30
N GLY A 123 10.46 -30.28 19.99
CA GLY A 123 11.50 -29.25 20.00
C GLY A 123 11.61 -28.42 18.72
N GLN A 124 10.61 -28.51 17.83
CA GLN A 124 10.53 -27.67 16.63
C GLN A 124 9.77 -26.37 16.94
N ASP A 125 10.32 -25.27 16.45
CA ASP A 125 9.73 -23.94 16.50
C ASP A 125 8.70 -23.84 15.36
N GLN A 126 7.40 -23.94 15.68
CA GLN A 126 6.31 -23.78 14.72
C GLN A 126 5.64 -22.41 14.88
N THR A 127 5.46 -21.71 13.77
CA THR A 127 4.63 -20.51 13.71
C THR A 127 3.21 -20.92 13.32
N PRO A 128 2.22 -20.77 14.22
CA PRO A 128 0.87 -21.18 13.90
C PRO A 128 0.29 -20.19 12.87
N THR A 129 -0.05 -20.75 11.72
CA THR A 129 -0.60 -20.05 10.56
C THR A 129 -2.10 -20.33 10.49
N LEU A 130 -2.87 -19.33 10.09
CA LEU A 130 -4.31 -19.43 9.88
C LEU A 130 -4.67 -18.94 8.47
N THR A 131 -5.58 -19.64 7.82
CA THR A 131 -6.09 -19.32 6.49
C THR A 131 -7.52 -18.84 6.61
N VAL A 132 -7.81 -17.64 6.11
CA VAL A 132 -9.15 -17.05 6.19
C VAL A 132 -10.08 -17.77 5.23
N SER A 133 -11.13 -18.42 5.74
CA SER A 133 -12.18 -19.01 4.90
C SER A 133 -13.21 -17.97 4.47
N GLU A 134 -13.74 -17.24 5.45
CA GLU A 134 -14.82 -16.27 5.26
C GLU A 134 -14.63 -15.13 6.26
N SER A 135 -14.96 -13.91 5.86
CA SER A 135 -14.99 -12.77 6.76
C SER A 135 -16.25 -11.94 6.53
N ARG A 136 -16.77 -11.35 7.60
CA ARG A 136 -17.95 -10.49 7.56
C ARG A 136 -17.85 -9.35 8.56
N PRO A 137 -18.24 -8.12 8.16
CA PRO A 137 -18.22 -6.97 9.06
C PRO A 137 -19.23 -7.13 10.20
N PHE A 138 -18.85 -6.73 11.41
CA PHE A 138 -19.70 -6.82 12.59
C PHE A 138 -19.53 -5.64 13.55
N LYS A 139 -20.44 -4.66 13.49
CA LYS A 139 -20.49 -3.47 14.38
C LYS A 139 -19.15 -2.75 14.58
N LYS A 140 -18.34 -3.19 15.55
CA LYS A 140 -17.03 -2.61 15.94
C LYS A 140 -15.86 -3.56 15.70
N GLY A 141 -16.03 -4.56 14.83
CA GLY A 141 -15.00 -5.53 14.50
C GLY A 141 -15.38 -6.34 13.26
N LEU A 142 -14.61 -7.39 13.02
CA LEU A 142 -14.76 -8.30 11.90
C LEU A 142 -14.97 -9.71 12.46
N ILE A 143 -15.99 -10.43 11.99
CA ILE A 143 -16.10 -11.86 12.28
C ILE A 143 -15.33 -12.59 11.19
N VAL A 144 -14.34 -13.38 11.57
CA VAL A 144 -13.50 -14.15 10.66
C VAL A 144 -13.62 -15.62 11.00
N GLN A 145 -13.85 -16.42 9.96
CA GLN A 145 -13.76 -17.87 10.02
C GLN A 145 -12.42 -18.29 9.40
N PHE A 146 -11.71 -19.17 10.10
CA PHE A 146 -10.46 -19.74 9.63
C PHE A 146 -10.62 -21.23 9.33
N GLU A 147 -9.85 -21.75 8.38
CA GLU A 147 -9.92 -23.16 7.99
C GLU A 147 -9.46 -24.09 9.11
N GLU A 148 -8.46 -23.64 9.88
CA GLU A 148 -7.83 -24.38 10.96
C GLU A 148 -8.60 -24.26 12.29
N LEU A 149 -9.51 -23.28 12.43
CA LEU A 149 -10.33 -23.06 13.63
C LEU A 149 -11.78 -23.48 13.38
N GLN A 150 -12.05 -24.78 13.55
CA GLN A 150 -13.40 -25.34 13.36
C GLN A 150 -14.19 -25.48 14.68
N ASP A 151 -13.49 -25.46 15.81
CA ASP A 151 -14.06 -25.63 17.15
C ASP A 151 -13.96 -24.35 17.99
N ARG A 152 -14.95 -24.15 18.85
CA ARG A 152 -14.96 -23.02 19.80
C ARG A 152 -13.76 -23.03 20.75
N ASP A 153 -13.41 -24.20 21.29
CA ASP A 153 -12.32 -24.32 22.25
C ASP A 153 -10.98 -23.93 21.60
N ASN A 154 -10.76 -24.38 20.36
CA ASN A 154 -9.60 -23.97 19.57
C ASN A 154 -9.60 -22.46 19.35
N ALA A 155 -10.72 -21.88 18.91
CA ALA A 155 -10.83 -20.42 18.72
C ALA A 155 -10.58 -19.61 20.00
N GLU A 156 -10.93 -20.14 21.17
CA GLU A 156 -10.74 -19.48 22.46
C GLU A 156 -9.27 -19.45 22.89
N LEU A 157 -8.46 -20.46 22.53
CA LEU A 157 -7.00 -20.46 22.75
C LEU A 157 -6.29 -19.32 22.02
N TRP A 158 -6.88 -18.82 20.94
CA TRP A 158 -6.34 -17.74 20.13
C TRP A 158 -6.73 -16.35 20.60
N ARG A 159 -7.55 -16.27 21.65
CA ARG A 159 -7.97 -15.00 22.25
C ARG A 159 -6.76 -14.19 22.71
N GLY A 160 -6.72 -12.92 22.32
CA GLY A 160 -5.66 -11.98 22.68
C GLY A 160 -4.39 -12.09 21.83
N ARG A 161 -4.36 -12.97 20.81
CA ARG A 161 -3.25 -13.05 19.85
C ARG A 161 -3.39 -12.00 18.76
N TYR A 162 -2.25 -11.43 18.38
CA TYR A 162 -2.16 -10.55 17.23
C TYR A 162 -2.07 -11.39 15.96
N LEU A 163 -2.73 -10.89 14.92
CA LEU A 163 -2.68 -11.44 13.57
C LEU A 163 -1.75 -10.58 12.74
N LEU A 164 -0.81 -11.24 12.06
CA LEU A 164 0.14 -10.59 11.18
C LEU A 164 -0.04 -11.11 9.77
N ALA A 165 0.17 -10.24 8.80
CA ALA A 165 0.21 -10.60 7.39
C ALA A 165 1.58 -10.20 6.81
N PRO A 166 2.13 -10.99 5.87
CA PRO A 166 3.39 -10.64 5.21
C PRO A 166 3.15 -9.44 4.29
N PHE A 167 4.10 -8.50 4.26
CA PHE A 167 3.97 -7.29 3.42
C PHE A 167 3.80 -7.61 1.93
N SER A 168 4.30 -8.75 1.46
CA SER A 168 4.16 -9.21 0.07
C SER A 168 2.73 -9.61 -0.31
N GLU A 169 1.90 -10.03 0.65
CA GLU A 169 0.50 -10.42 0.41
C GLU A 169 -0.48 -9.29 0.72
N LEU A 170 -0.03 -8.25 1.42
CA LEU A 170 -0.84 -7.06 1.62
C LEU A 170 -0.98 -6.28 0.31
N PRO A 171 -2.16 -5.70 0.04
CA PRO A 171 -2.28 -4.75 -1.06
C PRO A 171 -1.24 -3.65 -0.84
N PRO A 172 -0.50 -3.25 -1.88
CA PRO A 172 0.52 -2.22 -1.73
C PRO A 172 -0.12 -0.99 -1.08
N LEU A 173 0.54 -0.48 -0.03
CA LEU A 173 0.18 0.81 0.53
C LEU A 173 0.25 1.80 -0.63
N GLN A 174 -0.89 2.39 -1.01
CA GLN A 174 -0.84 3.45 -2.00
C GLN A 174 0.07 4.55 -1.42
N GLU A 175 1.00 5.03 -2.23
CA GLU A 175 2.01 6.05 -1.87
C GLU A 175 1.39 7.41 -1.49
N ASP A 176 0.06 7.48 -1.36
CA ASP A 176 -0.76 8.67 -1.17
C ASP A 176 -1.28 8.84 0.27
N GLN A 177 -0.82 8.01 1.22
CA GLN A 177 -1.08 8.27 2.65
C GLN A 177 -0.28 9.47 3.12
N VAL A 178 -0.88 10.64 2.97
CA VAL A 178 -0.33 11.91 3.44
C VAL A 178 -1.07 12.31 4.70
N TYR A 179 -0.33 12.63 5.75
CA TYR A 179 -0.94 13.16 6.96
C TYR A 179 -1.61 14.49 6.65
N LEU A 180 -2.82 14.72 7.17
CA LEU A 180 -3.59 15.95 6.90
C LEU A 180 -2.81 17.23 7.22
N HIS A 181 -1.94 17.21 8.24
CA HIS A 181 -1.14 18.37 8.60
C HIS A 181 -0.04 18.70 7.58
N ASP A 182 0.44 17.70 6.83
CA ASP A 182 1.42 17.91 5.76
C ASP A 182 0.76 18.52 4.51
N LEU A 183 -0.59 18.49 4.42
CA LEU A 183 -1.33 19.12 3.33
C LEU A 183 -1.28 20.65 3.35
N VAL A 184 -1.13 21.24 4.53
CA VAL A 184 -1.14 22.69 4.72
C VAL A 184 0.15 23.30 4.17
N GLY A 185 0.02 24.32 3.32
CA GLY A 185 1.14 25.01 2.68
C GLY A 185 1.67 24.33 1.41
N MET A 186 0.99 23.29 0.91
CA MET A 186 1.33 22.69 -0.38
C MET A 186 0.71 23.44 -1.55
N LYS A 187 1.42 23.45 -2.69
CA LYS A 187 0.94 24.05 -3.94
C LYS A 187 -0.02 23.11 -4.66
N ALA A 188 -1.22 23.58 -4.93
CA ALA A 188 -2.20 22.90 -5.77
C ALA A 188 -1.92 23.18 -7.25
N VAL A 189 -1.74 22.13 -8.05
CA VAL A 189 -1.47 22.19 -9.49
C VAL A 189 -2.50 21.33 -10.21
N SER A 190 -3.08 21.84 -11.29
CA SER A 190 -4.00 21.09 -12.14
C SER A 190 -3.26 19.97 -12.89
N THR A 191 -3.96 18.90 -13.27
CA THR A 191 -3.46 17.88 -14.22
C THR A 191 -3.03 18.48 -15.56
N SER A 192 -3.54 19.66 -15.92
CA SER A 192 -3.12 20.44 -17.09
C SER A 192 -1.80 21.19 -16.89
N GLY A 193 -1.22 21.16 -15.69
CA GLY A 193 0.03 21.83 -15.33
C GLY A 193 -0.13 23.28 -14.84
N GLU A 194 -1.36 23.77 -14.71
CA GLU A 194 -1.67 25.12 -14.22
C GLU A 194 -1.57 25.20 -12.69
N GLU A 195 -0.86 26.21 -12.15
CA GLU A 195 -0.84 26.46 -10.70
C GLU A 195 -2.18 27.08 -10.27
N ILE A 196 -2.95 26.36 -9.46
CA ILE A 196 -4.25 26.79 -8.96
C ILE A 196 -4.06 27.74 -7.79
N GLY A 197 -3.23 27.35 -6.83
CA GLY A 197 -3.07 28.07 -5.58
C GLY A 197 -2.27 27.32 -4.52
N THR A 198 -2.42 27.73 -3.27
CA THR A 198 -1.77 27.09 -2.12
C THR A 198 -2.82 26.65 -1.11
N VAL A 199 -2.69 25.43 -0.56
CA VAL A 199 -3.58 24.93 0.49
C VAL A 199 -3.31 25.71 1.78
N THR A 200 -4.31 26.43 2.28
CA THR A 200 -4.19 27.25 3.49
C THR A 200 -4.65 26.50 4.72
N THR A 201 -5.74 25.75 4.61
CA THR A 201 -6.30 24.96 5.71
C THR A 201 -7.14 23.80 5.18
N PHE A 202 -7.58 22.93 6.09
CA PHE A 202 -8.58 21.91 5.81
C PHE A 202 -9.75 22.03 6.80
N TYR A 203 -10.92 21.58 6.37
CA TYR A 203 -12.15 21.53 7.15
C TYR A 203 -12.69 20.11 7.14
N GLU A 204 -12.92 19.56 8.32
CA GLU A 204 -13.61 18.28 8.47
C GLU A 204 -15.10 18.56 8.63
N LEU A 205 -15.85 18.39 7.53
CA LEU A 205 -17.29 18.60 7.49
C LEU A 205 -18.02 17.25 7.51
N PRO A 206 -19.32 17.19 7.86
CA PRO A 206 -20.10 15.94 7.83
C PRO A 206 -20.12 15.25 6.46
N GLN A 207 -19.90 16.03 5.39
CA GLN A 207 -19.84 15.57 4.00
C GLN A 207 -18.45 15.04 3.56
N GLY A 208 -17.47 15.09 4.46
CA GLY A 208 -16.09 14.68 4.25
C GLY A 208 -15.08 15.82 4.43
N LEU A 209 -13.81 15.49 4.18
CA LEU A 209 -12.70 16.43 4.26
C LEU A 209 -12.73 17.41 3.09
N MET A 210 -12.61 18.71 3.38
CA MET A 210 -12.50 19.77 2.38
C MET A 210 -11.19 20.55 2.57
N LEU A 211 -10.50 20.82 1.48
CA LEU A 211 -9.29 21.64 1.44
C LEU A 211 -9.66 23.07 1.04
N ASP A 212 -9.14 24.05 1.75
CA ASP A 212 -9.22 25.45 1.39
C ASP A 212 -7.94 25.85 0.65
N ILE A 213 -8.09 26.28 -0.60
CA ILE A 213 -7.00 26.64 -1.50
C ILE A 213 -7.11 28.13 -1.80
N GLU A 214 -6.08 28.88 -1.40
CA GLU A 214 -5.92 30.27 -1.75
C GLU A 214 -5.41 30.38 -3.18
N THR A 215 -6.24 30.95 -4.05
CA THR A 215 -5.92 31.25 -5.45
C THR A 215 -5.72 32.76 -5.62
N PRO A 216 -5.08 33.22 -6.70
CA PRO A 216 -4.95 34.65 -6.99
C PRO A 216 -6.29 35.40 -7.15
N ARG A 217 -7.39 34.67 -7.36
CA ARG A 217 -8.74 35.22 -7.60
C ARG A 217 -9.66 35.10 -6.37
N GLY A 218 -9.22 34.43 -5.30
CA GLY A 218 -10.03 34.17 -4.11
C GLY A 218 -9.72 32.81 -3.47
N SER A 219 -10.43 32.47 -2.40
CA SER A 219 -10.35 31.14 -1.79
C SER A 219 -11.35 30.17 -2.44
N VAL A 220 -10.93 28.93 -2.64
CA VAL A 220 -11.73 27.85 -3.21
C VAL A 220 -11.72 26.64 -2.28
N LEU A 221 -12.89 26.11 -1.97
CA LEU A 221 -13.03 24.86 -1.20
C LEU A 221 -13.13 23.66 -2.14
N ILE A 222 -12.20 22.70 -2.02
CA ILE A 222 -12.16 21.48 -2.83
C ILE A 222 -12.28 20.24 -1.94
N PRO A 223 -13.20 19.29 -2.20
CA PRO A 223 -13.27 18.06 -1.44
C PRO A 223 -12.04 17.18 -1.66
N TYR A 224 -11.46 16.62 -0.58
CA TYR A 224 -10.36 15.67 -0.65
C TYR A 224 -10.90 14.27 -1.01
N ARG A 225 -10.99 13.99 -2.32
CA ARG A 225 -11.44 12.71 -2.86
C ARG A 225 -10.47 12.20 -3.93
N PRO A 226 -10.32 10.89 -4.11
CA PRO A 226 -9.41 10.31 -5.11
C PRO A 226 -9.79 10.68 -6.56
N GLU A 227 -11.04 11.09 -6.79
CA GLU A 227 -11.51 11.59 -8.10
C GLU A 227 -10.90 12.96 -8.45
N LEU A 228 -10.61 13.77 -7.42
CA LEU A 228 -10.10 15.14 -7.56
C LEU A 228 -8.61 15.23 -7.23
N VAL A 229 -8.13 14.54 -6.19
CA VAL A 229 -6.72 14.51 -5.81
C VAL A 229 -6.08 13.27 -6.41
N VAL A 230 -5.38 13.46 -7.52
CA VAL A 230 -4.78 12.38 -8.32
C VAL A 230 -3.47 11.92 -7.71
N ARG A 231 -2.68 12.86 -7.19
CA ARG A 231 -1.36 12.57 -6.63
C ARG A 231 -0.92 13.65 -5.66
N THR A 232 -0.25 13.23 -4.59
CA THR A 232 0.33 14.14 -3.60
C THR A 232 1.83 13.89 -3.51
N ASP A 233 2.64 14.92 -3.76
CA ASP A 233 4.09 14.88 -3.71
C ASP A 233 4.59 15.72 -2.52
N ILE A 234 4.98 15.02 -1.45
CA ILE A 234 5.43 15.64 -0.20
C ILE A 234 6.82 16.29 -0.37
N GLU A 235 7.69 15.71 -1.21
CA GLU A 235 9.04 16.24 -1.43
C GLU A 235 9.00 17.56 -2.20
N ALA A 236 8.16 17.62 -3.24
CA ALA A 236 7.95 18.82 -4.02
C ALA A 236 6.97 19.82 -3.37
N ARG A 237 6.26 19.42 -2.30
CA ARG A 237 5.11 20.13 -1.70
C ARG A 237 4.05 20.50 -2.74
N LYS A 238 3.67 19.52 -3.57
CA LYS A 238 2.70 19.70 -4.66
C LYS A 238 1.57 18.70 -4.58
N ILE A 239 0.35 19.16 -4.81
CA ILE A 239 -0.84 18.33 -4.96
C ILE A 239 -1.33 18.46 -6.40
N LEU A 240 -1.50 17.34 -7.09
CA LEU A 240 -2.10 17.26 -8.42
C LEU A 240 -3.61 17.10 -8.30
N ILE A 241 -4.32 18.14 -8.74
CA ILE A 241 -5.78 18.22 -8.73
C ILE A 241 -6.31 18.01 -10.16
N ASN A 242 -7.27 17.13 -10.32
CA ASN A 242 -8.00 16.94 -11.56
C ASN A 242 -9.08 18.01 -11.71
N ASP A 243 -8.79 19.02 -12.53
CA ASP A 243 -9.73 20.10 -12.85
C ASP A 243 -10.62 19.79 -14.08
N THR A 244 -10.69 18.54 -14.55
CA THR A 244 -11.54 18.20 -15.71
C THR A 244 -13.02 18.54 -15.49
N LEU A 245 -13.43 18.81 -14.24
CA LEU A 245 -14.78 19.19 -13.85
C LEU A 245 -15.06 20.70 -13.85
N GLY A 246 -14.08 21.57 -14.14
CA GLY A 246 -14.27 23.03 -14.12
C GLY A 246 -14.69 23.59 -12.76
N LEU A 247 -14.37 22.86 -11.69
CA LEU A 247 -14.80 23.18 -10.33
C LEU A 247 -14.17 24.49 -9.82
N ILE A 248 -12.98 24.82 -10.32
CA ILE A 248 -12.21 25.99 -9.88
C ILE A 248 -12.84 27.28 -10.42
N ASP A 249 -13.35 27.25 -11.65
CA ASP A 249 -13.99 28.42 -12.29
C ASP A 249 -15.38 28.68 -11.69
N ALA A 250 -16.15 27.63 -11.38
CA ALA A 250 -17.50 27.73 -10.81
C ALA A 250 -17.52 28.35 -9.40
N SER A 251 -16.48 28.16 -8.59
CA SER A 251 -16.36 28.76 -7.25
C SER A 251 -15.90 30.21 -7.25
N LEU A 252 -15.34 30.70 -8.37
CA LEU A 252 -14.81 32.07 -8.50
C LEU A 252 -15.82 33.03 -9.17
N GLY A 253 -16.98 32.53 -9.59
CA GLY A 253 -18.06 33.30 -10.20
C GLY A 253 -19.23 33.55 -9.25
N GLY A 254 -19.06 34.49 -8.32
CA GLY A 254 -20.16 35.10 -7.58
C GLY A 254 -20.22 36.59 -7.88
N GLU A 255 -21.07 36.99 -8.83
CA GLU A 255 -21.56 38.39 -8.95
C GLU A 255 -22.57 38.72 -7.84
#